data_AF-A0A4R1BS73-F1
#
_entry.id   AF-A0A4R1BS73-F1
#
_cell.length_a   1.000
_cell.length_b   1.000
_cell.length_c   1.000
_cell.angle_alpha   90.00
_cell.angle_beta   90.00
_cell.angle_gamma   90.00
#
_symmetry.space_group_name_H-M   'P 1'
#
loop_
_entity.id
_entity.type
_entity.pdbx_description
1 polymer ?
#
loop_
_entity_poly.entity_id
_entity_poly.type
_entity_poly.pdbx_seq_one_letter_code
_entity_poly.pdbx_strand_id
1 'polypeptide(L)'
;MGEPGAQKAQGAAALNGVDDIRDLIPAYVAGELSGEERRRVEAALEGSPRLREELRRYERLFVLLAAAAAEEVEAPRDLESRVAMQVALRTYVRAAADIAGDLLGAYGRAIVYYLRLV
;
A
#
# COMPACT_ATOMS: atom_id res chain seq x y z
N MET A 1 -43.21 27.89 -17.29
CA MET A 1 -41.77 28.15 -17.12
C MET A 1 -41.23 27.07 -16.19
N GLY A 2 -40.59 26.04 -16.75
CA GLY A 2 -40.02 24.93 -15.98
C GLY A 2 -38.55 25.16 -15.73
N GLU A 3 -38.11 25.05 -14.49
CA GLU A 3 -36.74 25.37 -14.07
C GLU A 3 -35.69 24.42 -14.67
N PRO A 4 -34.68 24.93 -15.41
CA PRO A 4 -33.62 24.10 -16.01
C PRO A 4 -32.47 23.76 -15.03
N GLY A 5 -32.62 24.05 -13.73
CA GLY A 5 -31.54 23.93 -12.74
C GLY A 5 -31.29 22.51 -12.21
N ALA A 6 -32.32 21.67 -12.11
CA ALA A 6 -32.20 20.35 -11.47
C ALA A 6 -31.40 19.33 -12.30
N GLN A 7 -31.43 19.45 -13.63
CA GLN A 7 -30.81 18.48 -14.54
C GLN A 7 -29.28 18.64 -14.64
N LYS A 8 -28.75 19.86 -14.44
CA LYS A 8 -27.29 20.11 -14.43
C LYS A 8 -26.59 19.57 -13.18
N ALA A 9 -27.26 19.60 -12.02
CA ALA A 9 -26.70 19.09 -10.77
C ALA A 9 -26.56 17.55 -10.76
N GLN A 10 -27.51 16.84 -11.36
CA GLN A 10 -27.45 15.37 -11.50
C GLN A 10 -26.36 14.92 -12.48
N GLY A 11 -26.12 15.68 -13.56
CA GLY A 11 -25.04 15.38 -14.50
C GLY A 11 -23.64 15.52 -13.89
N ALA A 12 -23.40 16.55 -13.07
CA ALA A 12 -22.09 16.77 -12.45
C ALA A 12 -21.73 15.72 -11.38
N ALA A 13 -22.69 15.27 -10.58
CA ALA A 13 -22.48 14.21 -9.60
C ALA A 13 -22.18 12.85 -10.24
N ALA A 14 -22.87 12.53 -11.35
CA ALA A 14 -22.60 11.31 -12.11
C ALA A 14 -21.23 11.32 -12.79
N LEU A 15 -20.76 12.49 -13.25
CA LEU A 15 -19.42 12.64 -13.83
C LEU A 15 -18.31 12.46 -12.78
N ASN A 16 -18.45 13.08 -11.61
CA ASN A 16 -17.49 12.91 -10.51
C ASN A 16 -17.38 11.45 -10.03
N GLY A 17 -18.50 10.72 -9.96
CA GLY A 17 -18.49 9.30 -9.59
C GLY A 17 -17.86 8.40 -10.66
N VAL A 18 -18.03 8.72 -11.94
CA VAL A 18 -17.41 7.95 -13.03
C VAL A 18 -15.91 8.21 -13.12
N ASP A 19 -15.47 9.44 -12.90
CA ASP A 19 -14.04 9.77 -12.87
C ASP A 19 -13.36 9.12 -11.65
N ASP A 20 -14.00 9.11 -10.46
CA ASP A 20 -13.53 8.34 -9.29
C ASP A 20 -13.41 6.83 -9.60
N ILE A 21 -14.41 6.25 -10.29
CA ILE A 21 -14.35 4.83 -10.66
C ILE A 21 -13.24 4.53 -11.68
N ARG A 22 -12.98 5.42 -12.64
CA ARG A 22 -11.89 5.25 -13.61
C ARG A 22 -10.53 5.22 -12.92
N ASP A 23 -10.34 6.07 -11.93
CA ASP A 23 -9.10 6.15 -11.15
C ASP A 23 -8.85 4.87 -10.34
N LEU A 24 -9.90 4.10 -10.04
CA LEU A 24 -9.80 2.79 -9.37
C LEU A 24 -9.50 1.62 -10.32
N ILE A 25 -9.64 1.78 -11.64
CA ILE A 25 -9.41 0.69 -12.62
C ILE A 25 -7.99 0.11 -12.54
N PRO A 26 -6.90 0.90 -12.46
CA PRO A 26 -5.55 0.34 -12.34
C PRO A 26 -5.36 -0.52 -11.08
N ALA A 27 -5.84 -0.03 -9.94
CA ALA A 27 -5.78 -0.75 -8.66
C ALA A 27 -6.66 -2.01 -8.65
N TYR A 28 -7.80 -1.96 -9.37
CA TYR A 28 -8.64 -3.14 -9.60
C TYR A 28 -7.88 -4.23 -10.36
N VAL A 29 -7.17 -3.87 -11.44
CA VAL A 29 -6.36 -4.81 -12.23
C VAL A 29 -5.20 -5.39 -11.42
N ALA A 30 -4.56 -4.56 -10.58
CA ALA A 30 -3.50 -4.99 -9.69
C ALA A 30 -3.99 -5.88 -8.52
N GLY A 31 -5.31 -5.93 -8.27
CA GLY A 31 -5.89 -6.70 -7.18
C GLY A 31 -5.74 -6.03 -5.80
N GLU A 32 -5.50 -4.73 -5.75
CA GLU A 32 -5.17 -3.97 -4.53
C GLU A 32 -6.37 -3.28 -3.88
N LEU A 33 -7.55 -3.38 -4.49
CA LEU A 33 -8.77 -2.74 -3.95
C LEU A 33 -9.31 -3.48 -2.72
N SER A 34 -9.87 -2.70 -1.79
CA SER A 34 -10.70 -3.24 -0.73
C SER A 34 -11.96 -3.90 -1.29
N GLY A 35 -12.58 -4.79 -0.51
CA GLY A 35 -13.79 -5.50 -0.96
C GLY A 35 -14.97 -4.57 -1.30
N GLU A 36 -15.05 -3.39 -0.68
CA GLU A 36 -16.09 -2.40 -0.98
C GLU A 36 -15.82 -1.65 -2.27
N GLU A 37 -14.58 -1.17 -2.48
CA GLU A 37 -14.15 -0.52 -3.71
C GLU A 37 -14.31 -1.45 -4.92
N ARG A 38 -13.94 -2.72 -4.74
CA ARG A 38 -14.08 -3.74 -5.76
C ARG A 38 -15.53 -3.89 -6.22
N ARG A 39 -16.49 -4.00 -5.29
CA ARG A 39 -17.92 -4.08 -5.60
C ARG A 39 -18.42 -2.84 -6.35
N ARG A 40 -17.94 -1.65 -5.97
CA ARG A 40 -18.29 -0.39 -6.67
C ARG A 40 -17.83 -0.43 -8.13
N VAL A 41 -16.59 -0.87 -8.36
CA VAL A 41 -16.02 -0.99 -9.71
C VAL A 41 -16.76 -2.05 -10.53
N GLU A 42 -17.05 -3.22 -9.95
CA GLU A 42 -17.79 -4.30 -10.62
C GLU A 42 -19.20 -3.84 -11.06
N ALA A 43 -19.94 -3.17 -10.17
CA ALA A 43 -21.25 -2.60 -10.51
C ALA A 43 -21.16 -1.55 -11.64
N ALA A 44 -20.11 -0.72 -11.65
CA ALA A 44 -19.91 0.28 -12.70
C ALA A 44 -19.52 -0.34 -14.05
N LEU A 45 -18.77 -1.45 -14.04
CA LEU A 45 -18.37 -2.20 -15.24
C LEU A 45 -19.56 -2.87 -15.92
N GLU A 46 -20.53 -3.36 -15.16
CA GLU A 46 -21.79 -3.93 -15.70
C GLU A 46 -22.53 -2.88 -16.55
N GLY A 47 -22.65 -1.65 -16.02
CA GLY A 47 -23.41 -0.57 -16.65
C GLY A 47 -22.68 0.16 -17.79
N SER A 48 -21.37 -0.01 -17.95
CA SER A 48 -20.57 0.83 -18.86
C SER A 48 -19.64 0.03 -19.78
N PRO A 49 -19.98 -0.10 -21.08
CA PRO A 49 -19.08 -0.68 -22.08
C PRO A 49 -17.73 0.04 -22.18
N ARG A 50 -17.72 1.37 -21.97
CA ARG A 50 -16.52 2.19 -22.03
C ARG A 50 -15.53 1.85 -20.90
N LEU A 51 -16.03 1.65 -19.69
CA LEU A 51 -15.19 1.23 -18.55
C LEU A 51 -14.62 -0.17 -18.77
N ARG A 52 -15.40 -1.08 -19.38
CA ARG A 52 -14.90 -2.42 -19.74
C ARG A 52 -13.78 -2.36 -20.78
N GLU A 53 -13.84 -1.43 -21.74
CA GLU A 53 -12.77 -1.24 -22.70
C GLU A 53 -11.50 -0.67 -22.06
N GLU A 54 -11.66 0.27 -21.13
CA GLU A 54 -10.59 0.84 -20.33
C GLU A 54 -9.91 -0.20 -19.44
N LEU A 55 -10.70 -1.04 -18.74
CA LEU A 55 -10.22 -2.20 -18.00
C LEU A 55 -9.36 -3.11 -18.87
N ARG A 56 -9.85 -3.50 -20.06
CA ARG A 56 -9.08 -4.34 -21.00
C ARG A 56 -7.77 -3.68 -21.46
N ARG A 57 -7.71 -2.35 -21.53
CA ARG A 57 -6.48 -1.62 -21.87
C ARG A 57 -5.47 -1.74 -20.74
N TYR A 58 -5.90 -1.56 -19.49
CA TYR A 58 -5.04 -1.74 -18.31
C TYR A 58 -4.61 -3.19 -18.11
N GLU A 59 -5.49 -4.18 -18.31
CA GLU A 59 -5.13 -5.60 -18.29
C GLU A 59 -4.00 -5.91 -19.26
N ARG A 60 -4.09 -5.44 -20.51
CA ARG A 60 -3.02 -5.61 -21.50
C ARG A 60 -1.71 -4.96 -21.08
N LEU A 61 -1.77 -3.73 -20.55
CA LEU A 61 -0.59 -3.04 -20.04
C LEU A 61 0.06 -3.82 -18.89
N PHE A 62 -0.74 -4.32 -17.96
CA PHE A 62 -0.26 -5.06 -16.80
C PHE A 62 0.42 -6.38 -17.22
N VAL A 63 -0.13 -7.08 -18.22
CA VAL A 63 0.51 -8.27 -18.80
C VAL A 63 1.86 -7.94 -19.42
N LEU A 64 1.97 -6.84 -20.17
CA LEU A 64 3.24 -6.41 -20.76
C LEU A 64 4.28 -6.03 -19.69
N LEU A 65 3.85 -5.34 -18.64
CA LEU A 65 4.72 -4.98 -17.51
C LEU A 65 5.16 -6.21 -16.73
N ALA A 66 4.27 -7.18 -16.50
CA ALA A 66 4.61 -8.44 -15.86
C ALA A 66 5.60 -9.25 -16.71
N ALA A 67 5.44 -9.27 -18.04
CA ALA A 67 6.38 -9.91 -18.95
C ALA A 67 7.76 -9.23 -18.93
N ALA A 68 7.81 -7.89 -18.91
CA ALA A 68 9.06 -7.14 -18.79
C ALA A 68 9.72 -7.32 -17.41
N ALA A 69 8.94 -7.43 -16.34
CA ALA A 69 9.46 -7.70 -15.00
C ALA A 69 9.96 -9.15 -14.84
N ALA A 70 9.44 -10.08 -15.65
CA ALA A 70 9.89 -11.46 -15.71
C ALA A 70 11.18 -11.63 -16.55
N GLU A 71 11.57 -10.63 -17.34
CA GLU A 71 12.90 -10.58 -17.92
C GLU A 71 13.91 -10.59 -16.77
N GLU A 72 14.81 -11.58 -16.77
CA GLU A 72 15.71 -11.86 -15.64
C GLU A 72 16.53 -10.61 -15.29
N VAL A 73 16.08 -9.88 -14.28
CA VAL A 73 16.92 -8.91 -13.61
C VAL A 73 17.97 -9.73 -12.88
N GLU A 74 19.15 -9.88 -13.48
CA GLU A 74 20.31 -10.45 -12.80
C GLU A 74 20.54 -9.65 -11.52
N ALA A 75 20.09 -10.21 -10.40
CA ALA A 75 20.36 -9.65 -9.10
C ALA A 75 21.89 -9.56 -8.94
N PRO A 76 22.45 -8.38 -8.64
CA PRO A 76 23.87 -8.27 -8.32
C PRO A 76 24.26 -9.37 -7.34
N ARG A 77 25.33 -10.12 -7.66
CA ARG A 77 25.74 -11.34 -6.93
C ARG A 77 25.90 -11.11 -5.42
N ASP A 78 26.12 -9.87 -5.01
CA ASP A 78 26.37 -9.46 -3.64
C ASP A 78 25.11 -8.96 -2.90
N LEU A 79 23.93 -8.93 -3.54
CA LEU A 79 22.70 -8.44 -2.91
C LEU A 79 22.31 -9.25 -1.69
N GLU A 80 22.38 -10.57 -1.79
CA GLU A 80 22.07 -11.46 -0.66
C GLU A 80 23.01 -11.19 0.52
N SER A 81 24.31 -11.06 0.26
CA SER A 81 25.30 -10.74 1.29
C SER A 81 25.08 -9.37 1.93
N ARG A 82 24.71 -8.35 1.14
CA ARG A 82 24.42 -7.01 1.63
C ARG A 82 23.15 -6.97 2.48
N VAL A 83 22.10 -7.64 2.05
CA VAL A 83 20.84 -7.73 2.80
C VAL A 83 21.05 -8.53 4.09
N ALA A 84 21.75 -9.67 4.02
CA ALA A 84 22.08 -10.48 5.19
C ALA A 84 22.89 -9.68 6.22
N MET A 85 23.91 -8.95 5.76
CA MET A 85 24.71 -8.06 6.61
C MET A 85 23.85 -6.98 7.27
N GLN A 86 22.99 -6.32 6.50
CA GLN A 86 22.12 -5.26 7.01
C GLN A 86 21.10 -5.76 8.04
N VAL A 87 20.53 -6.95 7.82
CA VAL A 87 19.61 -7.59 8.76
C VAL A 87 20.35 -8.03 10.04
N ALA A 88 21.55 -8.62 9.90
CA ALA A 88 22.36 -9.04 11.04
C ALA A 88 22.73 -7.87 11.96
N LEU A 89 23.19 -6.76 11.38
CA LEU A 89 23.50 -5.52 12.11
C LEU A 89 22.29 -4.98 12.86
N ARG A 90 21.12 -4.94 12.20
CA ARG A 90 19.90 -4.42 12.82
C ARG A 90 19.44 -5.27 14.00
N THR A 91 19.50 -6.59 13.85
CA THR A 91 19.14 -7.54 14.92
C THR A 91 20.13 -7.45 16.07
N TYR A 92 21.43 -7.34 15.78
CA TYR A 92 22.48 -7.19 16.79
C TYR A 92 22.33 -5.90 17.60
N VAL A 93 22.12 -4.75 16.94
CA VAL A 93 21.93 -3.45 17.61
C VAL A 93 20.72 -3.48 18.53
N ARG A 94 19.61 -4.10 18.10
CA ARG A 94 18.41 -4.24 18.91
C ARG A 94 18.67 -5.10 20.15
N ALA A 95 19.30 -6.26 19.99
CA ALA A 95 19.65 -7.13 21.11
C ALA A 95 20.61 -6.43 22.10
N ALA A 96 21.59 -5.68 21.59
CA ALA A 96 22.52 -4.93 22.45
C ALA A 96 21.83 -3.81 23.23
N ALA A 97 20.87 -3.12 22.62
CA ALA A 97 20.08 -2.09 23.28
C ALA A 97 19.19 -2.67 24.38
N ASP A 98 18.58 -3.84 24.15
CA ASP A 98 17.76 -4.52 25.15
C ASP A 98 18.59 -4.91 26.38
N ILE A 99 19.77 -5.53 26.16
CA ILE A 99 20.69 -5.90 27.24
C ILE A 99 21.18 -4.67 28.02
N ALA A 100 21.58 -3.60 27.31
CA ALA A 100 22.02 -2.36 27.95
C ALA A 100 20.89 -1.70 28.75
N GLY A 101 19.67 -1.73 28.24
CA GLY A 101 18.46 -1.22 28.90
C GLY A 101 18.14 -1.99 30.19
N ASP A 102 18.19 -3.33 30.13
CA ASP A 102 17.97 -4.18 31.30
C ASP A 102 19.02 -3.96 32.39
N LEU A 103 20.28 -3.85 31.97
CA LEU A 103 21.40 -3.62 32.88
C LEU A 103 21.27 -2.25 33.57
N LEU A 104 21.08 -1.18 32.79
CA LEU A 104 20.87 0.17 33.33
C LEU A 104 19.62 0.25 34.20
N GLY A 105 18.54 -0.44 33.84
CA GLY A 105 17.33 -0.54 34.64
C GLY A 105 17.56 -1.25 35.98
N ALA A 106 18.37 -2.32 35.99
CA ALA A 106 18.72 -3.04 37.21
C ALA A 106 19.58 -2.18 38.16
N TYR A 107 20.61 -1.52 37.64
CA TYR A 107 21.46 -0.62 38.42
C TYR A 107 20.71 0.63 38.90
N GLY A 108 19.89 1.24 38.03
CA GLY A 108 19.06 2.38 38.39
C GLY A 108 18.08 2.04 39.51
N ARG A 109 17.42 0.87 39.44
CA ARG A 109 16.58 0.37 40.55
C ARG A 109 17.37 0.18 41.83
N ALA A 110 18.55 -0.45 41.77
CA ALA A 110 19.38 -0.66 42.96
C ALA A 110 19.77 0.65 43.63
N ILE A 111 20.19 1.66 42.86
CA ILE A 111 20.54 3.00 43.38
C ILE A 111 19.32 3.66 44.05
N VAL A 112 18.14 3.61 43.42
CA VAL A 112 16.90 4.15 44.01
C VAL A 112 16.53 3.42 45.29
N TYR A 113 16.71 2.10 45.36
CA TYR A 113 16.52 1.33 46.58
C TYR A 113 17.46 1.77 47.69
N TYR A 114 18.75 1.96 47.40
CA TYR A 114 19.73 2.42 48.39
C TYR A 114 19.49 3.86 48.86
N LEU A 115 19.04 4.76 47.97
CA LEU A 115 18.73 6.15 48.33
C LEU A 115 17.40 6.31 49.08
N ARG A 116 16.47 5.36 48.95
CA ARG A 116 15.18 5.34 49.68
C ARG A 116 15.27 4.62 51.02
N LEU A 117 16.40 3.97 51.31
CA LEU A 117 16.71 3.30 52.58
C LEU A 117 17.70 4.14 53.42
N VAL A 118 17.51 5.46 53.42
CA VAL A 118 18.07 6.44 54.36
C VAL A 118 16.92 7.32 54.85
#